data_AF-A0ABD0TDF8-F1
#
_entry.id   AF-A0ABD0TDF8-F1
#
_cell.length_a   1.000
_cell.length_b   1.000
_cell.length_c   1.000
_cell.angle_alpha   90.00
_cell.angle_beta   90.00
_cell.angle_gamma   90.00
#
_symmetry.space_group_name_H-M   'P 1'
#
loop_
_entity.id
_entity.type
_entity.pdbx_description
1 polymer ?
#
loop_
_entity_poly.entity_id
_entity_poly.type
_entity_poly.pdbx_seq_one_letter_code
_entity_poly.pdbx_strand_id
1 'polypeptide(L)'
;MKKGYKVTDVQREKKIGVAAENLEELILKSCKKLGFNVEGAGAGECRLFVAEDGTRVDDDDYLGTLPPQTLFILLKSTETMVTDFDFYYKMIRSTRKEFIDTGAAAHEFLSTDIKEKFKVFQRYIAAASDAKTMLSERVQDPAWFQGLEPSEKTKEQSMSKRVKERMKGYYYKTKSALQSSELYISSKNSRGKKLIDQFLVDLRKILESNKYNESYFNRKADQHARLCNENGLFECGGLWSNDKCVYEGDHVINPYRSREERIIFQTWNLDHKIELSRAIIPNILKAIEGLHNGDIKCITCESSVKQGAVEADRYYLQIFTRKNLKLVHIVCHHKGRHDADSGVYTVCKKCSRSQSIEYNS
;
A
#
# COMPACT_ATOMS: atom_id res chain seq x y z
N MET A 1 3.91 -15.35 -16.99
CA MET A 1 4.46 -15.53 -15.61
C MET A 1 3.36 -15.17 -14.61
N LYS A 2 3.06 -16.04 -13.62
CA LYS A 2 2.00 -15.77 -12.61
C LYS A 2 2.26 -14.47 -11.84
N LYS A 3 1.32 -13.52 -11.94
CA LYS A 3 1.27 -12.33 -11.09
C LYS A 3 0.20 -12.52 -10.01
N GLY A 4 0.46 -11.99 -8.82
CA GLY A 4 -0.50 -11.99 -7.72
C GLY A 4 -1.29 -10.70 -7.70
N TYR A 5 -2.62 -10.79 -7.68
CA TYR A 5 -3.58 -9.68 -7.65
C TYR A 5 -4.51 -9.78 -6.44
N LYS A 6 -5.20 -8.67 -6.13
CA LYS A 6 -6.27 -8.66 -5.13
C LYS A 6 -7.59 -8.43 -5.85
N VAL A 7 -8.62 -9.18 -5.47
CA VAL A 7 -9.95 -9.07 -6.08
C VAL A 7 -11.00 -8.99 -4.98
N THR A 8 -12.04 -8.20 -5.20
CA THR A 8 -13.19 -8.04 -4.31
C THR A 8 -14.47 -7.90 -5.13
N ASP A 9 -15.61 -8.11 -4.51
CA ASP A 9 -16.92 -7.77 -5.08
C ASP A 9 -17.22 -6.25 -5.01
N VAL A 10 -18.31 -5.82 -5.64
CA VAL A 10 -18.74 -4.41 -5.68
C VAL A 10 -19.00 -3.86 -4.27
N GLN A 11 -19.54 -4.72 -3.41
CA GLN A 11 -19.92 -4.43 -2.03
C GLN A 11 -18.71 -4.40 -1.09
N ARG A 12 -17.54 -4.86 -1.56
CA ARG A 12 -16.28 -4.96 -0.82
C ARG A 12 -16.40 -5.76 0.47
N GLU A 13 -17.28 -6.76 0.49
CA GLU A 13 -17.51 -7.63 1.64
C GLU A 13 -16.36 -8.61 1.83
N LYS A 14 -15.79 -9.09 0.72
CA LYS A 14 -14.72 -10.09 0.75
C LYS A 14 -13.60 -9.73 -0.21
N LYS A 15 -12.41 -9.50 0.36
CA LYS A 15 -11.17 -9.26 -0.41
C LYS A 15 -10.31 -10.52 -0.44
N ILE A 16 -10.00 -11.01 -1.63
CA ILE A 16 -9.24 -12.23 -1.87
C ILE A 16 -7.92 -11.95 -2.60
N GLY A 17 -6.90 -12.77 -2.34
CA GLY A 17 -5.69 -12.81 -3.13
C GLY A 17 -5.77 -13.90 -4.20
N VAL A 18 -5.43 -13.56 -5.45
CA VAL A 18 -5.46 -14.48 -6.60
C VAL A 18 -4.16 -14.38 -7.39
N ALA A 19 -3.50 -15.51 -7.60
CA ALA A 19 -2.37 -15.59 -8.53
C ALA A 19 -2.86 -16.12 -9.88
N ALA A 20 -2.60 -15.37 -10.95
CA ALA A 20 -3.05 -15.68 -12.30
C ALA A 20 -1.99 -15.29 -13.35
N GLU A 21 -1.96 -16.03 -14.46
CA GLU A 21 -1.11 -15.77 -15.63
C GLU A 21 -1.78 -14.87 -16.66
N ASN A 22 -3.10 -14.95 -16.76
CA ASN A 22 -3.93 -14.20 -17.70
C ASN A 22 -5.27 -13.78 -17.05
N LEU A 23 -6.03 -12.96 -17.76
CA LEU A 23 -7.29 -12.38 -17.34
C LEU A 23 -8.36 -13.43 -17.10
N GLU A 24 -8.44 -14.44 -17.98
CA GLU A 24 -9.40 -15.53 -17.85
C GLU A 24 -9.18 -16.33 -16.54
N GLU A 25 -7.93 -16.72 -16.26
CA GLU A 25 -7.57 -17.42 -15.02
C GLU A 25 -7.84 -16.55 -13.79
N LEU A 26 -7.60 -15.24 -13.88
CA LEU A 26 -7.88 -14.29 -12.80
C LEU A 26 -9.38 -14.23 -12.49
N ILE A 27 -10.23 -14.08 -13.51
CA ILE A 27 -11.69 -14.01 -13.37
C ILE A 27 -12.21 -15.33 -12.79
N LEU A 28 -11.88 -16.48 -13.39
CA LEU A 28 -12.37 -17.79 -12.97
C LEU A 28 -12.03 -18.11 -11.51
N LYS A 29 -10.77 -17.89 -11.11
CA LYS A 29 -10.35 -18.09 -9.71
C LYS A 29 -11.04 -17.12 -8.76
N SER A 30 -11.30 -15.90 -9.20
CA SER A 30 -11.97 -14.89 -8.40
C SER A 30 -13.43 -15.26 -8.16
N CYS A 31 -14.17 -15.64 -9.21
CA CYS A 31 -15.54 -16.11 -9.10
C CYS A 31 -15.67 -17.26 -8.09
N LYS A 32 -14.82 -18.29 -8.22
CA LYS A 32 -14.81 -19.43 -7.31
C LYS A 32 -14.57 -19.02 -5.85
N LYS A 33 -13.62 -18.12 -5.61
CA LYS A 33 -13.26 -17.68 -4.25
C LYS A 33 -14.27 -16.70 -3.64
N LEU A 34 -14.96 -15.92 -4.46
CA LEU A 34 -16.03 -15.00 -4.02
C LEU A 34 -17.40 -15.69 -3.96
N GLY A 35 -17.52 -16.94 -4.38
CA GLY A 35 -18.78 -17.69 -4.33
C GLY A 35 -19.79 -17.21 -5.39
N PHE A 36 -19.31 -16.71 -6.52
CA PHE A 36 -20.18 -16.44 -7.66
C PHE A 36 -20.45 -17.80 -8.31
N ASN A 37 -21.71 -18.23 -8.38
CA ASN A 37 -22.07 -19.52 -8.98
C ASN A 37 -21.78 -19.49 -10.48
N VAL A 38 -20.69 -20.16 -10.89
CA VAL A 38 -20.23 -20.25 -12.29
C VAL A 38 -20.56 -21.62 -12.90
N GLU A 39 -21.50 -22.36 -12.31
CA GLU A 39 -21.94 -23.64 -12.88
C GLU A 39 -22.86 -23.36 -14.08
N GLY A 40 -22.25 -23.32 -15.28
CA GLY A 40 -22.97 -23.30 -16.56
C GLY A 40 -22.75 -22.05 -17.44
N ALA A 41 -22.22 -20.96 -16.91
CA ALA A 41 -21.96 -19.73 -17.66
C ALA A 41 -20.47 -19.39 -17.61
N GLY A 42 -19.81 -19.33 -18.77
CA GLY A 42 -18.36 -19.09 -18.86
C GLY A 42 -17.91 -17.73 -18.31
N ALA A 43 -16.61 -17.43 -18.45
CA ALA A 43 -15.98 -16.18 -18.04
C ALA A 43 -16.65 -14.88 -18.58
N GLY A 44 -17.64 -14.97 -19.48
CA GLY A 44 -18.34 -13.85 -20.10
C GLY A 44 -19.36 -13.11 -19.22
N GLU A 45 -19.75 -13.63 -18.05
CA GLU A 45 -20.70 -12.94 -17.15
C GLU A 45 -20.06 -12.07 -16.07
N CYS A 46 -18.74 -12.16 -15.92
CA CYS A 46 -18.00 -11.39 -14.92
C CYS A 46 -16.95 -10.53 -15.61
N ARG A 47 -16.98 -9.24 -15.31
CA ARG A 47 -16.06 -8.23 -15.83
C ARG A 47 -15.14 -7.77 -14.72
N LEU A 48 -13.88 -7.49 -15.05
CA LEU A 48 -12.87 -7.06 -14.10
C LEU A 48 -12.59 -5.56 -14.28
N PHE A 49 -12.60 -4.80 -13.19
CA PHE A 49 -12.31 -3.37 -13.20
C PHE A 49 -11.26 -3.03 -12.17
N VAL A 50 -10.37 -2.08 -12.47
CA VAL A 50 -9.46 -1.50 -11.48
C VAL A 50 -10.30 -0.77 -10.43
N ALA A 51 -10.11 -1.12 -9.16
CA ALA A 51 -10.97 -0.59 -8.09
C ALA A 51 -10.82 0.92 -7.89
N GLU A 52 -9.63 1.45 -8.15
CA GLU A 52 -9.28 2.85 -7.90
C GLU A 52 -10.00 3.83 -8.84
N ASP A 53 -9.97 3.57 -10.15
CA ASP A 53 -10.45 4.49 -11.19
C ASP A 53 -11.62 3.92 -12.01
N GLY A 54 -11.94 2.64 -11.83
CA GLY A 54 -13.01 1.98 -12.56
C GLY A 54 -12.66 1.59 -13.98
N THR A 55 -11.39 1.63 -14.36
CA THR A 55 -10.97 1.23 -15.71
C THR A 55 -11.20 -0.26 -15.92
N ARG A 56 -11.88 -0.61 -17.03
CA ARG A 56 -12.17 -2.01 -17.39
C ARG A 56 -10.89 -2.72 -17.85
N VAL A 57 -10.69 -3.95 -17.37
CA VAL A 57 -9.60 -4.82 -17.83
C VAL A 57 -10.15 -5.76 -18.87
N ASP A 58 -9.89 -5.45 -20.15
CA ASP A 58 -10.50 -6.12 -21.29
C ASP A 58 -9.60 -7.14 -21.98
N ASP A 59 -8.30 -7.07 -21.76
CA ASP A 59 -7.32 -7.95 -22.39
C ASP A 59 -6.10 -8.21 -21.47
N ASP A 60 -5.32 -9.21 -21.87
CA ASP A 60 -4.10 -9.61 -21.18
C ASP A 60 -2.98 -8.58 -21.30
N ASP A 61 -2.98 -7.76 -22.36
CA ASP A 61 -1.98 -6.73 -22.59
C ASP A 61 -2.12 -5.63 -21.54
N TYR A 62 -3.33 -5.09 -21.36
CA TYR A 62 -3.64 -4.11 -20.33
C TYR A 62 -3.43 -4.69 -18.94
N LEU A 63 -3.90 -5.91 -18.65
CA LEU A 63 -3.61 -6.60 -17.39
C LEU A 63 -2.09 -6.73 -17.16
N GLY A 64 -1.34 -6.97 -18.23
CA GLY A 64 0.11 -7.03 -18.26
C GLY A 64 0.79 -5.73 -17.84
N THR A 65 0.20 -4.58 -18.17
CA THR A 65 0.70 -3.26 -17.74
C THR A 65 0.47 -3.00 -16.25
N LEU A 66 -0.54 -3.65 -15.66
CA LEU A 66 -0.94 -3.36 -14.28
C LEU A 66 0.06 -3.94 -13.27
N PRO A 67 0.36 -3.17 -12.19
CA PRO A 67 1.23 -3.65 -11.15
C PRO A 67 0.67 -4.92 -10.45
N PRO A 68 1.55 -5.84 -10.02
CA PRO A 68 1.20 -6.87 -9.07
C PRO A 68 0.54 -6.26 -7.82
N GLN A 69 -0.42 -6.96 -7.24
CA GLN A 69 -1.23 -6.56 -6.08
C GLN A 69 -2.23 -5.42 -6.35
N THR A 70 -2.44 -5.04 -7.62
CA THR A 70 -3.57 -4.19 -8.00
C THR A 70 -4.87 -4.78 -7.46
N LEU A 71 -5.70 -3.91 -6.88
CA LEU A 71 -7.03 -4.27 -6.39
C LEU A 71 -8.02 -4.13 -7.53
N PHE A 72 -8.72 -5.22 -7.80
CA PHE A 72 -9.79 -5.28 -8.79
C PHE A 72 -11.15 -5.49 -8.15
N ILE A 73 -12.17 -4.98 -8.82
CA ILE A 73 -13.57 -5.28 -8.57
C ILE A 73 -14.00 -6.30 -9.63
N LEU A 74 -14.45 -7.46 -9.16
CA LEU A 74 -15.15 -8.43 -10.00
C LEU A 74 -16.62 -8.06 -10.03
N LEU A 75 -17.13 -7.76 -11.22
CA LEU A 75 -18.47 -7.22 -11.45
C LEU A 75 -19.31 -8.24 -12.22
N LYS A 76 -20.49 -8.61 -11.70
CA LYS A 76 -21.44 -9.40 -12.48
C LYS A 76 -22.07 -8.56 -13.60
N SER A 77 -22.54 -9.19 -14.68
CA SER A 77 -23.22 -8.50 -15.78
C SER A 77 -24.41 -7.63 -15.34
N THR A 78 -25.09 -8.01 -14.25
CA THR A 78 -26.23 -7.29 -13.68
C THR A 78 -25.85 -6.12 -12.78
N GLU A 79 -24.57 -5.97 -12.44
CA GLU A 79 -24.09 -4.96 -11.50
C GLU A 79 -23.48 -3.75 -12.23
N THR A 80 -23.53 -2.60 -11.58
CA THR A 80 -22.87 -1.37 -12.05
C THR A 80 -21.55 -1.18 -11.31
N MET A 81 -20.49 -0.84 -12.04
CA MET A 81 -19.17 -0.59 -11.47
C MET A 81 -19.23 0.59 -10.48
N VAL A 82 -18.60 0.42 -9.32
CA VAL A 82 -18.47 1.46 -8.30
C VAL A 82 -17.01 1.57 -7.88
N THR A 83 -16.36 2.70 -8.21
CA THR A 83 -14.97 2.98 -7.84
C THR A 83 -14.79 2.99 -6.33
N ASP A 84 -13.54 2.86 -5.84
CA ASP A 84 -13.24 2.97 -4.41
C ASP A 84 -13.74 4.31 -3.86
N PHE A 85 -13.55 5.38 -4.64
CA PHE A 85 -14.10 6.69 -4.31
C PHE A 85 -15.62 6.64 -4.13
N ASP A 86 -16.36 6.20 -5.14
CA ASP A 86 -17.83 6.21 -5.13
C ASP A 86 -18.40 5.26 -4.08
N PHE A 87 -17.73 4.15 -3.81
CA PHE A 87 -18.14 3.19 -2.82
C PHE A 87 -18.03 3.77 -1.42
N TYR A 88 -16.86 4.32 -1.08
CA TYR A 88 -16.66 4.94 0.22
C TYR A 88 -17.61 6.14 0.40
N TYR A 89 -17.82 6.91 -0.67
CA TYR A 89 -18.80 8.00 -0.67
C TYR A 89 -20.23 7.50 -0.37
N LYS A 90 -20.75 6.54 -1.15
CA LYS A 90 -22.11 5.99 -0.97
C LYS A 90 -22.31 5.39 0.41
N MET A 91 -21.33 4.63 0.88
CA MET A 91 -21.39 3.95 2.18
C MET A 91 -21.46 4.94 3.34
N ILE A 92 -20.78 6.08 3.25
CA ILE A 92 -20.83 7.03 4.35
C ILE A 92 -22.07 7.93 4.24
N ARG A 93 -22.48 8.30 3.01
CA ARG A 93 -23.75 9.02 2.79
C ARG A 93 -24.96 8.24 3.32
N SER A 94 -25.00 6.92 3.16
CA SER A 94 -26.09 6.10 3.69
C SER A 94 -26.13 6.05 5.23
N THR A 95 -25.00 6.30 5.90
CA THR A 95 -24.89 6.22 7.37
C THR A 95 -25.20 7.58 8.05
N ARG A 96 -25.02 8.70 7.34
CA ARG A 96 -25.25 10.07 7.87
C ARG A 96 -26.02 10.96 6.90
N LYS A 97 -27.11 10.43 6.35
CA LYS A 97 -27.93 11.08 5.32
C LYS A 97 -28.44 12.47 5.75
N GLU A 98 -28.82 12.61 7.01
CA GLU A 98 -29.36 13.86 7.59
C GLU A 98 -28.35 15.03 7.62
N PHE A 99 -27.04 14.74 7.69
CA PHE A 99 -26.01 15.79 7.72
C PHE A 99 -25.75 16.38 6.32
N ILE A 100 -25.89 15.55 5.28
CA ILE A 100 -25.58 15.91 3.88
C ILE A 100 -26.79 16.54 3.19
N ASP A 101 -28.01 16.14 3.56
CA ASP A 101 -29.25 16.64 2.97
C ASP A 101 -29.66 18.04 3.48
N THR A 102 -28.81 18.74 4.25
CA THR A 102 -29.02 20.16 4.55
C THR A 102 -28.75 21.00 3.30
N GLY A 103 -29.62 21.97 2.99
CA GLY A 103 -29.62 22.67 1.69
C GLY A 103 -28.28 23.32 1.30
N ALA A 104 -27.56 23.89 2.27
CA ALA A 104 -26.25 24.49 2.04
C ALA A 104 -25.14 23.43 1.83
N ALA A 105 -25.13 22.36 2.63
CA ALA A 105 -24.18 21.27 2.51
C ALA A 105 -24.34 20.52 1.20
N ALA A 106 -25.59 20.24 0.80
CA ALA A 106 -25.90 19.58 -0.46
C ALA A 106 -25.44 20.41 -1.67
N HIS A 107 -25.64 21.73 -1.65
CA HIS A 107 -25.26 22.61 -2.75
C HIS A 107 -23.73 22.75 -2.90
N GLU A 108 -23.00 23.05 -1.82
CA GLU A 108 -21.52 23.11 -1.80
C GLU A 108 -20.90 21.76 -2.23
N PHE A 109 -21.53 20.67 -1.80
CA PHE A 109 -21.08 19.32 -2.12
C PHE A 109 -21.29 18.94 -3.60
N LEU A 110 -22.38 19.39 -4.22
CA LEU A 110 -22.70 19.14 -5.64
C LEU A 110 -21.81 19.95 -6.58
N SER A 111 -21.35 21.14 -6.18
CA SER A 111 -20.54 22.04 -7.01
C SER A 111 -19.03 21.77 -6.96
N THR A 112 -18.57 20.81 -6.15
CA THR A 112 -17.14 20.60 -5.84
C THR A 112 -16.55 19.42 -6.61
N ASP A 113 -15.28 19.48 -7.01
CA ASP A 113 -14.56 18.36 -7.64
C ASP A 113 -14.47 17.14 -6.69
N ILE A 114 -14.47 15.94 -7.26
CA ILE A 114 -14.41 14.63 -6.60
C ILE A 114 -13.32 14.57 -5.52
N LYS A 115 -12.14 15.14 -5.74
CA LYS A 115 -11.06 15.14 -4.73
C LYS A 115 -11.36 16.05 -3.54
N GLU A 116 -11.97 17.20 -3.78
CA GLU A 116 -12.38 18.17 -2.76
C GLU A 116 -13.66 17.72 -2.02
N LYS A 117 -14.46 16.81 -2.60
CA LYS A 117 -15.60 16.20 -1.90
C LYS A 117 -15.19 15.48 -0.63
N PHE A 118 -14.04 14.79 -0.58
CA PHE A 118 -13.56 14.16 0.66
C PHE A 118 -13.27 15.18 1.76
N LYS A 119 -12.76 16.37 1.41
CA LYS A 119 -12.52 17.47 2.35
C LYS A 119 -13.83 17.95 2.98
N VAL A 120 -14.81 18.27 2.14
CA VAL A 120 -16.16 18.66 2.58
C VAL A 120 -16.74 17.57 3.48
N PHE A 121 -16.55 16.32 3.09
CA PHE A 121 -17.08 15.16 3.80
C PHE A 121 -16.44 14.91 5.17
N GLN A 122 -15.12 15.04 5.28
CA GLN A 122 -14.39 14.93 6.55
C GLN A 122 -14.88 15.98 7.55
N ARG A 123 -15.16 17.22 7.10
CA ARG A 123 -15.71 18.30 7.95
C ARG A 123 -17.06 17.91 8.56
N TYR A 124 -17.96 17.31 7.77
CA TYR A 124 -19.27 16.86 8.27
C TYR A 124 -19.19 15.64 9.19
N ILE A 125 -18.18 14.76 9.03
CA ILE A 125 -18.00 13.62 9.94
C ILE A 125 -17.35 14.02 11.25
N ALA A 126 -16.33 14.88 11.22
CA ALA A 126 -15.55 15.31 12.37
C ALA A 126 -16.40 16.06 13.42
N ALA A 127 -17.58 16.57 13.03
CA ALA A 127 -18.57 17.11 13.95
C ALA A 127 -19.23 16.05 14.88
N ALA A 128 -18.96 14.75 14.68
CA ALA A 128 -19.41 13.72 15.61
C ALA A 128 -18.55 13.63 16.87
N SER A 129 -19.21 13.30 17.98
CA SER A 129 -18.65 13.19 19.32
C SER A 129 -17.33 12.42 19.39
N ASP A 130 -16.29 13.06 19.93
CA ASP A 130 -14.99 12.47 20.27
C ASP A 130 -15.07 11.44 21.42
N ALA A 131 -16.23 11.27 22.06
CA ALA A 131 -16.39 10.43 23.26
C ALA A 131 -15.98 8.97 23.04
N LYS A 132 -16.10 8.44 21.82
CA LYS A 132 -15.75 7.05 21.48
C LYS A 132 -14.33 6.87 20.97
N THR A 133 -13.60 7.96 20.75
CA THR A 133 -12.24 7.92 20.21
C THR A 133 -11.36 7.02 21.07
N MET A 134 -11.37 7.20 22.39
CA MET A 134 -10.48 6.47 23.30
C MET A 134 -10.90 5.02 23.62
N LEU A 135 -12.07 4.58 23.16
CA LEU A 135 -12.46 3.17 23.26
C LEU A 135 -11.55 2.31 22.37
N SER A 136 -11.12 1.16 22.87
CA SER A 136 -10.20 0.27 22.16
C SER A 136 -10.86 -1.03 21.74
N GLU A 137 -11.67 -1.63 22.61
CA GLU A 137 -12.13 -3.01 22.41
C GLU A 137 -13.41 -3.07 21.56
N ARG A 138 -13.55 -4.17 20.81
CA ARG A 138 -14.75 -4.43 20.01
C ARG A 138 -16.02 -4.48 20.84
N VAL A 139 -15.95 -4.97 22.08
CA VAL A 139 -17.10 -5.02 22.99
C VAL A 139 -17.54 -3.62 23.43
N GLN A 140 -16.62 -2.65 23.47
CA GLN A 140 -16.89 -1.27 23.87
C GLN A 140 -17.48 -0.43 22.73
N ASP A 141 -17.07 -0.69 21.48
CA ASP A 141 -17.51 0.07 20.31
C ASP A 141 -17.77 -0.82 19.09
N PRO A 142 -18.76 -1.73 19.14
CA PRO A 142 -19.00 -2.72 18.08
C PRO A 142 -19.30 -2.08 16.72
N ALA A 143 -19.92 -0.89 16.72
CA ALA A 143 -20.22 -0.13 15.51
C ALA A 143 -18.95 0.25 14.73
N TRP A 144 -17.88 0.62 15.44
CA TRP A 144 -16.59 0.87 14.78
C TRP A 144 -16.13 -0.35 14.00
N PHE A 145 -16.26 -1.57 14.54
CA PHE A 145 -15.75 -2.81 13.95
C PHE A 145 -16.63 -3.44 12.86
N GLN A 146 -17.77 -2.84 12.51
CA GLN A 146 -18.63 -3.37 11.46
C GLN A 146 -17.87 -3.46 10.13
N GLY A 147 -17.97 -4.61 9.46
CA GLY A 147 -17.24 -4.91 8.21
C GLY A 147 -15.77 -5.34 8.41
N LEU A 148 -15.32 -5.58 9.65
CA LEU A 148 -14.02 -6.22 9.92
C LEU A 148 -14.18 -7.66 10.36
N GLU A 149 -13.12 -8.44 10.10
CA GLU A 149 -12.98 -9.83 10.53
C GLU A 149 -13.24 -9.99 12.04
N PRO A 150 -13.98 -11.01 12.49
CA PRO A 150 -14.26 -11.24 13.92
C PRO A 150 -13.02 -11.40 14.81
N SER A 151 -11.88 -11.75 14.21
CA SER A 151 -10.57 -11.88 14.88
C SER A 151 -9.95 -10.53 15.28
N GLU A 152 -10.39 -9.42 14.70
CA GLU A 152 -9.92 -8.07 15.03
C GLU A 152 -10.61 -7.56 16.30
N LYS A 153 -9.95 -7.69 17.45
CA LYS A 153 -10.53 -7.45 18.79
C LYS A 153 -10.35 -6.00 19.27
N THR A 154 -9.34 -5.29 18.80
CA THR A 154 -9.09 -3.90 19.18
C THR A 154 -8.88 -2.98 17.98
N LYS A 155 -9.15 -1.67 18.15
CA LYS A 155 -8.94 -0.67 17.11
C LYS A 155 -7.45 -0.63 16.73
N GLU A 156 -6.57 -0.69 17.72
CA GLU A 156 -5.12 -0.71 17.54
C GLU A 156 -4.65 -1.92 16.73
N GLN A 157 -5.12 -3.13 17.05
CA GLN A 157 -4.79 -4.32 16.28
C GLN A 157 -5.23 -4.18 14.81
N SER A 158 -6.43 -3.65 14.60
CA SER A 158 -7.00 -3.42 13.26
C SER A 158 -6.16 -2.40 12.47
N MET A 159 -5.73 -1.32 13.12
CA MET A 159 -4.89 -0.28 12.50
C MET A 159 -3.46 -0.77 12.24
N SER A 160 -2.87 -1.54 13.16
CA SER A 160 -1.59 -2.23 12.96
C SER A 160 -1.66 -3.17 11.76
N LYS A 161 -2.72 -3.98 11.63
CA LYS A 161 -2.92 -4.87 10.48
C LYS A 161 -2.90 -4.10 9.16
N ARG A 162 -3.56 -2.94 9.10
CA ARG A 162 -3.61 -2.09 7.88
C ARG A 162 -2.22 -1.62 7.43
N VAL A 163 -1.36 -1.15 8.35
CA VAL A 163 0.01 -0.78 7.94
C VAL A 163 0.83 -2.00 7.52
N LYS A 164 0.70 -3.14 8.22
CA LYS A 164 1.38 -4.38 7.82
C LYS A 164 1.02 -4.77 6.38
N GLU A 165 -0.25 -4.63 6.01
CA GLU A 165 -0.72 -4.91 4.65
C GLU A 165 -0.12 -3.96 3.61
N ARG A 166 0.08 -2.68 3.94
CA ARG A 166 0.80 -1.72 3.08
C ARG A 166 2.26 -2.13 2.90
N MET A 167 2.97 -2.46 3.98
CA MET A 167 4.36 -2.91 3.92
C MET A 167 4.52 -4.21 3.12
N LYS A 168 3.64 -5.18 3.32
CA LYS A 168 3.58 -6.40 2.50
C LYS A 168 3.36 -6.04 1.03
N GLY A 169 2.47 -5.10 0.74
CA GLY A 169 2.24 -4.58 -0.61
C GLY A 169 3.53 -4.10 -1.28
N TYR A 170 4.31 -3.25 -0.61
CA TYR A 170 5.59 -2.77 -1.14
C TYR A 170 6.61 -3.88 -1.35
N TYR A 171 6.68 -4.85 -0.43
CA TYR A 171 7.56 -6.01 -0.58
C TYR A 171 7.16 -6.85 -1.80
N TYR A 172 5.88 -7.15 -1.98
CA TYR A 172 5.42 -7.94 -3.13
C TYR A 172 5.57 -7.18 -4.45
N LYS A 173 5.36 -5.86 -4.47
CA LYS A 173 5.63 -5.02 -5.65
C LYS A 173 7.11 -5.11 -6.04
N THR A 174 8.02 -4.99 -5.07
CA THR A 174 9.46 -5.14 -5.26
C THR A 174 9.82 -6.53 -5.76
N LYS A 175 9.34 -7.57 -5.06
CA LYS A 175 9.57 -8.98 -5.41
C LYS A 175 9.16 -9.27 -6.85
N SER A 176 7.94 -8.92 -7.22
CA SER A 176 7.43 -9.23 -8.55
C SER A 176 8.18 -8.47 -9.65
N ALA A 177 8.59 -7.23 -9.42
CA ALA A 177 9.37 -6.46 -10.39
C ALA A 177 10.79 -7.02 -10.57
N LEU A 178 11.46 -7.44 -9.49
CA LEU A 178 12.78 -8.08 -9.58
C LEU A 178 12.68 -9.44 -10.30
N GLN A 179 11.65 -10.22 -9.98
CA GLN A 179 11.43 -11.54 -10.59
C GLN A 179 10.94 -11.46 -12.06
N SER A 180 10.49 -10.31 -12.52
CA SER A 180 10.16 -10.07 -13.93
C SER A 180 11.33 -9.51 -14.75
N SER A 181 12.49 -9.28 -14.14
CA SER A 181 13.65 -8.74 -14.86
C SER A 181 14.30 -9.79 -15.76
N GLU A 182 14.95 -9.35 -16.84
CA GLU A 182 15.75 -10.22 -17.72
C GLU A 182 16.82 -11.00 -16.95
N LEU A 183 17.45 -10.35 -15.95
CA LEU A 183 18.43 -10.99 -15.07
C LEU A 183 17.86 -12.19 -14.30
N TYR A 184 16.56 -12.20 -14.02
CA TYR A 184 15.87 -13.31 -13.37
C TYR A 184 15.33 -14.35 -14.39
N ILE A 185 14.76 -13.89 -15.50
CA ILE A 185 14.02 -14.73 -16.48
C ILE A 185 14.97 -15.56 -17.36
N SER A 186 16.08 -14.96 -17.82
CA SER A 186 16.99 -15.49 -18.85
C SER A 186 17.66 -16.83 -18.52
N SER A 187 17.33 -17.50 -17.41
CA SER A 187 18.08 -18.68 -16.99
C SER A 187 17.41 -19.52 -15.89
N LYS A 188 17.07 -20.76 -16.26
CA LYS A 188 16.92 -21.84 -15.28
C LYS A 188 18.30 -22.09 -14.65
N ASN A 189 18.51 -21.63 -13.41
CA ASN A 189 19.69 -21.82 -12.54
C ASN A 189 20.88 -20.85 -12.67
N SER A 190 20.73 -19.64 -13.22
CA SER A 190 21.85 -18.67 -13.22
C SER A 190 22.17 -18.08 -11.85
N ARG A 191 23.37 -17.48 -11.80
CA ARG A 191 23.84 -16.57 -10.75
C ARG A 191 22.87 -15.40 -10.51
N GLY A 192 22.28 -14.81 -11.55
CA GLY A 192 21.36 -13.66 -11.43
C GLY A 192 20.12 -13.98 -10.60
N LYS A 193 19.45 -15.10 -10.89
CA LYS A 193 18.32 -15.60 -10.10
C LYS A 193 18.69 -15.79 -8.62
N LYS A 194 19.82 -16.44 -8.33
CA LYS A 194 20.28 -16.67 -6.96
C LYS A 194 20.54 -15.37 -6.19
N LEU A 195 21.11 -14.36 -6.85
CA LEU A 195 21.35 -13.05 -6.23
C LEU A 195 20.04 -12.32 -5.90
N ILE A 196 19.06 -12.34 -6.81
CA ILE A 196 17.74 -11.74 -6.58
C ILE A 196 16.99 -12.46 -5.46
N ASP A 197 16.96 -13.80 -5.49
CA ASP A 197 16.30 -14.59 -4.45
C ASP A 197 16.94 -14.35 -3.08
N GLN A 198 18.27 -14.28 -3.00
CA GLN A 198 18.99 -13.96 -1.76
C GLN A 198 18.65 -12.55 -1.26
N PHE A 199 18.70 -11.53 -2.12
CA PHE A 199 18.31 -10.17 -1.75
C PHE A 199 16.87 -10.10 -1.20
N LEU A 200 15.93 -10.82 -1.82
CA LEU A 200 14.53 -10.88 -1.39
C LEU A 200 14.33 -11.60 -0.05
N VAL A 201 15.19 -12.58 0.26
CA VAL A 201 15.24 -13.25 1.57
C VAL A 201 15.75 -12.29 2.63
N ASP A 202 16.86 -11.59 2.36
CA ASP A 202 17.45 -10.66 3.31
C ASP A 202 16.51 -9.47 3.58
N LEU A 203 15.92 -8.90 2.54
CA LEU A 203 14.92 -7.84 2.66
C LEU A 203 13.69 -8.28 3.48
N ARG A 204 13.23 -9.52 3.29
CA ARG A 204 12.12 -10.09 4.06
C ARG A 204 12.49 -10.25 5.53
N LYS A 205 13.68 -10.77 5.83
CA LYS A 205 14.15 -10.94 7.21
C LYS A 205 14.15 -9.60 7.94
N ILE A 206 14.71 -8.55 7.34
CA ILE A 206 14.71 -7.20 7.94
C ILE A 206 13.28 -6.72 8.19
N LEU A 207 12.38 -6.93 7.23
CA LEU A 207 10.96 -6.53 7.37
C LEU A 207 10.23 -7.29 8.48
N GLU A 208 10.48 -8.60 8.62
CA GLU A 208 9.91 -9.45 9.66
C GLU A 208 10.45 -9.11 11.04
N SER A 209 11.77 -8.89 11.17
CA SER A 209 12.42 -8.44 12.41
C SER A 209 11.87 -7.11 12.90
N ASN A 210 11.49 -6.21 11.99
CA ASN A 210 10.83 -4.94 12.29
C ASN A 210 9.29 -5.04 12.33
N LYS A 211 8.74 -6.26 12.41
CA LYS A 211 7.29 -6.54 12.53
C LYS A 211 6.43 -5.82 11.48
N TYR A 212 6.95 -5.63 10.27
CA TYR A 212 6.26 -4.93 9.19
C TYR A 212 5.78 -3.52 9.59
N ASN A 213 6.53 -2.84 10.47
CA ASN A 213 6.24 -1.49 10.95
C ASN A 213 4.82 -1.34 11.53
N GLU A 214 4.35 -2.36 12.24
CA GLU A 214 2.99 -2.44 12.80
C GLU A 214 2.61 -1.29 13.74
N SER A 215 3.60 -0.58 14.26
CA SER A 215 3.46 0.54 15.18
C SER A 215 3.00 1.83 14.51
N TYR A 216 3.24 2.01 13.21
CA TYR A 216 3.02 3.32 12.55
C TYR A 216 1.58 3.83 12.67
N PHE A 217 0.59 2.94 12.58
CA PHE A 217 -0.82 3.31 12.72
C PHE A 217 -1.39 2.99 14.10
N ASN A 218 -0.58 2.55 15.05
CA ASN A 218 -1.03 2.17 16.39
C ASN A 218 -0.82 3.34 17.37
N ARG A 219 -1.91 4.00 17.78
CA ARG A 219 -1.84 5.11 18.76
C ARG A 219 -1.26 4.71 20.11
N LYS A 220 -1.30 3.42 20.50
CA LYS A 220 -0.70 2.92 21.76
C LYS A 220 0.76 2.50 21.61
N ALA A 221 1.33 2.57 20.41
CA ALA A 221 2.75 2.34 20.21
C ALA A 221 3.58 3.53 20.70
N ASP A 222 4.89 3.30 20.81
CA ASP A 222 5.88 4.33 21.14
C ASP A 222 5.72 5.60 20.28
N GLN A 223 5.87 6.77 20.89
CA GLN A 223 5.65 8.07 20.26
C GLN A 223 6.57 8.30 19.05
N HIS A 224 7.81 7.82 19.09
CA HIS A 224 8.74 7.94 17.98
C HIS A 224 8.45 6.96 16.85
N ALA A 225 7.73 5.87 17.15
CA ALA A 225 7.33 4.88 16.16
C ALA A 225 6.00 5.23 15.46
N ARG A 226 4.99 5.70 16.19
CA ARG A 226 3.64 5.99 15.64
C ARG A 226 3.62 7.25 14.76
N LEU A 227 2.69 7.29 13.81
CA LEU A 227 2.41 8.42 12.91
C LEU A 227 1.27 9.33 13.40
N CYS A 228 0.47 8.84 14.34
CA CYS A 228 -0.60 9.61 14.97
C CYS A 228 -0.17 10.11 16.35
N ASN A 229 -0.90 11.08 16.89
CA ASN A 229 -0.81 11.40 18.31
C ASN A 229 -1.43 10.30 19.19
N GLU A 230 -1.40 10.48 20.52
CA GLU A 230 -1.93 9.52 21.49
C GLU A 230 -3.44 9.25 21.34
N ASN A 231 -4.18 10.21 20.80
CA ASN A 231 -5.62 10.09 20.54
C ASN A 231 -5.92 9.40 19.20
N GLY A 232 -4.90 9.10 18.40
CA GLY A 232 -5.04 8.49 17.07
C GLY A 232 -5.34 9.49 15.95
N LEU A 233 -5.12 10.79 16.16
CA LEU A 233 -5.22 11.81 15.12
C LEU A 233 -3.98 11.72 14.20
N PHE A 234 -4.22 11.59 12.91
CA PHE A 234 -3.19 11.62 11.87
C PHE A 234 -3.27 12.94 11.11
N GLU A 235 -2.09 13.47 10.78
CA GLU A 235 -1.95 14.68 9.99
C GLU A 235 -1.29 14.33 8.65
N CYS A 236 -1.74 15.00 7.60
CA CYS A 236 -1.11 14.88 6.30
C CYS A 236 0.29 15.52 6.35
N GLY A 237 1.29 14.78 5.88
CA GLY A 237 2.62 15.34 5.73
C GLY A 237 2.70 16.36 4.59
N GLY A 238 1.77 16.33 3.62
CA GLY A 238 1.82 17.14 2.40
C GLY A 238 2.61 16.50 1.25
N LEU A 239 2.74 17.22 0.13
CA LEU A 239 3.47 16.80 -1.07
C LEU A 239 4.88 16.27 -0.74
N TRP A 240 5.40 15.36 -1.57
CA TRP A 240 6.73 14.76 -1.41
C TRP A 240 7.86 15.80 -1.35
N SER A 241 7.67 16.95 -2.01
CA SER A 241 8.62 18.06 -2.12
C SER A 241 8.59 19.02 -0.93
N ASN A 242 7.52 19.01 -0.13
CA ASN A 242 7.30 19.99 0.94
C ASN A 242 7.51 19.34 2.30
N ASP A 243 7.84 20.14 3.33
CA ASP A 243 8.00 19.61 4.69
C ASP A 243 6.66 19.41 5.41
N LYS A 244 5.65 20.21 5.04
CA LYS A 244 4.31 20.17 5.63
C LYS A 244 3.22 20.19 4.56
N CYS A 245 2.02 19.81 4.96
CA CYS A 245 0.82 19.98 4.15
C CYS A 245 0.47 21.47 4.02
N VAL A 246 0.25 21.93 2.79
CA VAL A 246 -0.20 23.31 2.50
C VAL A 246 -1.64 23.57 2.96
N TYR A 247 -2.38 22.50 3.23
CA TYR A 247 -3.72 22.52 3.83
C TYR A 247 -3.58 22.27 5.34
N GLU A 248 -2.84 23.12 6.03
CA GLU A 248 -2.55 22.99 7.47
C GLU A 248 -3.85 23.02 8.28
N GLY A 249 -4.04 22.04 9.17
CA GLY A 249 -5.28 21.86 9.95
C GLY A 249 -6.46 21.24 9.19
N ASP A 250 -6.49 21.33 7.86
CA ASP A 250 -7.58 20.79 7.03
C ASP A 250 -7.42 19.30 6.73
N HIS A 251 -6.20 18.86 6.40
CA HIS A 251 -5.93 17.45 6.12
C HIS A 251 -5.52 16.71 7.39
N VAL A 252 -6.52 16.46 8.22
CA VAL A 252 -6.42 15.64 9.44
C VAL A 252 -7.49 14.56 9.45
N ILE A 253 -7.25 13.46 10.15
CA ILE A 253 -8.21 12.36 10.26
C ILE A 253 -7.98 11.57 11.54
N ASN A 254 -9.07 11.13 12.19
CA ASN A 254 -8.97 10.20 13.31
C ASN A 254 -9.70 8.89 12.99
N PRO A 255 -9.01 7.89 12.40
CA PRO A 255 -9.64 6.60 12.07
C PRO A 255 -10.08 5.81 13.31
N TYR A 256 -9.70 6.22 14.52
CA TYR A 256 -10.18 5.61 15.75
C TYR A 256 -11.52 6.16 16.23
N ARG A 257 -11.93 7.34 15.77
CA ARG A 257 -13.17 8.00 16.21
C ARG A 257 -14.41 7.24 15.73
N SER A 258 -14.46 6.86 14.46
CA SER A 258 -15.64 6.22 13.88
C SER A 258 -15.31 5.23 12.77
N ARG A 259 -16.30 4.39 12.44
CA ARG A 259 -16.24 3.47 11.30
C ARG A 259 -15.97 4.22 9.99
N GLU A 260 -16.59 5.38 9.83
CA GLU A 260 -16.49 6.22 8.63
C GLU A 260 -15.07 6.75 8.45
N GLU A 261 -14.48 7.38 9.48
CA GLU A 261 -13.11 7.88 9.40
C GLU A 261 -12.10 6.75 9.20
N ARG A 262 -12.33 5.58 9.81
CA ARG A 262 -11.52 4.39 9.53
C ARG A 262 -11.56 3.99 8.06
N ILE A 263 -12.70 4.16 7.40
CA ILE A 263 -12.89 3.79 6.01
C ILE A 263 -12.31 4.86 5.08
N ILE A 264 -12.51 6.15 5.37
CA ILE A 264 -11.84 7.25 4.66
C ILE A 264 -10.33 7.09 4.75
N PHE A 265 -9.78 6.65 5.88
CA PHE A 265 -8.34 6.43 6.03
C PHE A 265 -7.75 5.39 5.06
N GLN A 266 -8.58 4.61 4.37
CA GLN A 266 -8.12 3.72 3.30
C GLN A 266 -7.68 4.49 2.06
N THR A 267 -8.21 5.69 1.83
CA THR A 267 -7.83 6.56 0.69
C THR A 267 -6.55 7.36 0.96
N TRP A 268 -6.13 7.44 2.23
CA TRP A 268 -4.84 8.03 2.61
C TRP A 268 -3.70 7.11 2.19
N ASN A 269 -2.62 7.68 1.67
CA ASN A 269 -1.48 6.93 1.13
C ASN A 269 -0.24 7.07 1.99
N LEU A 270 0.59 6.02 2.04
CA LEU A 270 1.98 6.14 2.48
C LEU A 270 2.80 6.29 1.20
N ASP A 271 3.04 7.55 0.82
CA ASP A 271 3.70 7.93 -0.42
C ASP A 271 5.22 7.91 -0.28
N HIS A 272 5.91 7.45 -1.30
CA HIS A 272 7.37 7.35 -1.34
C HIS A 272 7.96 8.63 -1.91
N LYS A 273 8.80 9.35 -1.15
CA LYS A 273 9.52 10.53 -1.66
C LYS A 273 10.43 10.16 -2.83
N ILE A 274 11.29 9.15 -2.65
CA ILE A 274 12.03 8.46 -3.70
C ILE A 274 11.16 7.32 -4.22
N GLU A 275 10.67 7.43 -5.46
CA GLU A 275 9.64 6.54 -6.00
C GLU A 275 10.09 5.07 -6.04
N LEU A 276 9.27 4.18 -5.45
CA LEU A 276 9.55 2.75 -5.40
C LEU A 276 9.79 2.14 -6.78
N SER A 277 8.89 2.40 -7.73
CA SER A 277 8.92 1.79 -9.06
C SER A 277 9.83 2.52 -10.04
N ARG A 278 9.95 3.85 -9.96
CA ARG A 278 10.72 4.64 -10.92
C ARG A 278 12.20 4.81 -10.54
N ALA A 279 12.53 4.74 -9.24
CA ALA A 279 13.89 4.99 -8.76
C ALA A 279 14.47 3.82 -7.95
N ILE A 280 13.77 3.32 -6.92
CA ILE A 280 14.35 2.32 -6.00
C ILE A 280 14.58 0.97 -6.69
N ILE A 281 13.52 0.39 -7.28
CA ILE A 281 13.60 -0.94 -7.92
C ILE A 281 14.64 -0.98 -9.06
N PRO A 282 14.70 0.00 -9.98
CA PRO A 282 15.76 0.05 -11.00
C PRO A 282 17.18 0.07 -10.41
N ASN A 283 17.41 0.81 -9.32
CA ASN A 283 18.74 0.88 -8.69
C ASN A 283 19.10 -0.41 -7.92
N ILE A 284 18.11 -1.13 -7.37
CA ILE A 284 18.33 -2.49 -6.84
C ILE A 284 18.80 -3.42 -7.97
N LEU A 285 18.15 -3.39 -9.13
CA LEU A 285 18.56 -4.21 -10.29
C LEU A 285 19.98 -3.87 -10.72
N LYS A 286 20.31 -2.59 -10.89
CA LYS A 286 21.68 -2.14 -11.21
C LYS A 286 22.71 -2.65 -10.20
N ALA A 287 22.40 -2.61 -8.90
CA ALA A 287 23.29 -3.13 -7.86
C ALA A 287 23.54 -4.64 -8.03
N ILE A 288 22.48 -5.41 -8.28
CA ILE A 288 22.58 -6.86 -8.46
C ILE A 288 23.30 -7.20 -9.78
N GLU A 289 23.08 -6.44 -10.86
CA GLU A 289 23.80 -6.57 -12.13
C GLU A 289 25.31 -6.31 -11.95
N GLY A 290 25.69 -5.29 -11.17
CA GLY A 290 27.08 -5.05 -10.80
C GLY A 290 27.70 -6.26 -10.08
N LEU A 291 26.98 -6.87 -9.14
CA LEU A 291 27.42 -8.13 -8.49
C LEU A 291 27.50 -9.31 -9.46
N HIS A 292 26.58 -9.39 -10.42
CA HIS A 292 26.55 -10.44 -11.42
C HIS A 292 27.79 -10.36 -12.33
N ASN A 293 28.11 -9.16 -12.80
CA ASN A 293 29.20 -8.89 -13.74
C ASN A 293 30.57 -8.77 -13.06
N GLY A 294 30.61 -8.64 -11.73
CA GLY A 294 31.85 -8.40 -10.99
C GLY A 294 32.37 -6.97 -11.14
N ASP A 295 31.48 -6.03 -11.37
CA ASP A 295 31.76 -4.60 -11.43
C ASP A 295 31.01 -3.90 -10.28
N ILE A 296 31.66 -3.91 -9.12
CA ILE A 296 31.07 -3.38 -7.88
C ILE A 296 31.87 -2.16 -7.45
N LYS A 297 31.20 -1.00 -7.34
CA LYS A 297 31.73 0.17 -6.65
C LYS A 297 31.29 0.14 -5.20
N CYS A 298 32.24 0.06 -4.27
CA CYS A 298 31.93 0.09 -2.85
C CYS A 298 31.46 1.49 -2.43
N ILE A 299 30.26 1.63 -1.87
CA ILE A 299 29.75 2.92 -1.38
C ILE A 299 30.46 3.44 -0.12
N THR A 300 31.24 2.59 0.56
CA THR A 300 31.93 2.96 1.82
C THR A 300 33.35 3.44 1.57
N CYS A 301 34.09 2.79 0.68
CA CYS A 301 35.50 3.10 0.43
C CYS A 301 35.81 3.42 -1.03
N GLU A 302 34.78 3.55 -1.87
CA GLU A 302 34.82 3.94 -3.29
C GLU A 302 35.64 3.03 -4.22
N SER A 303 36.23 1.96 -3.70
CA SER A 303 37.00 1.00 -4.48
C SER A 303 36.14 0.15 -5.41
N SER A 304 36.64 -0.07 -6.62
CA SER A 304 36.10 -1.04 -7.57
C SER A 304 36.60 -2.44 -7.25
N VAL A 305 35.67 -3.37 -7.01
CA VAL A 305 35.98 -4.76 -6.62
C VAL A 305 35.18 -5.76 -7.44
N LYS A 306 35.71 -6.99 -7.57
CA LYS A 306 35.05 -8.09 -8.29
C LYS A 306 33.98 -8.81 -7.49
N GLN A 307 33.97 -8.63 -6.16
CA GLN A 307 33.12 -9.36 -5.23
C GLN A 307 32.68 -8.47 -4.07
N GLY A 308 31.42 -8.60 -3.66
CA GLY A 308 30.80 -7.77 -2.63
C GLY A 308 29.38 -8.23 -2.33
N ALA A 309 28.61 -7.35 -1.71
CA ALA A 309 27.22 -7.56 -1.34
C ALA A 309 26.37 -6.34 -1.72
N VAL A 310 25.05 -6.53 -1.85
CA VAL A 310 24.07 -5.43 -1.90
C VAL A 310 23.70 -5.05 -0.47
N GLU A 311 23.69 -3.77 -0.15
CA GLU A 311 23.32 -3.30 1.19
C GLU A 311 21.79 -3.24 1.34
N ALA A 312 21.18 -4.38 1.70
CA ALA A 312 19.73 -4.52 1.82
C ALA A 312 19.11 -3.52 2.82
N ASP A 313 19.84 -3.14 3.88
CA ASP A 313 19.37 -2.19 4.90
C ASP A 313 19.07 -0.81 4.32
N ARG A 314 19.88 -0.29 3.38
CA ARG A 314 19.61 1.01 2.75
C ARG A 314 18.34 0.97 1.90
N TYR A 315 18.14 -0.09 1.14
CA TYR A 315 16.90 -0.26 0.39
C TYR A 315 15.70 -0.49 1.32
N TYR A 316 15.87 -1.23 2.42
CA TYR A 316 14.83 -1.37 3.44
C TYR A 316 14.36 -0.01 3.97
N LEU A 317 15.31 0.88 4.30
CA LEU A 317 15.01 2.23 4.77
C LEU A 317 14.18 3.02 3.75
N GLN A 318 14.51 2.90 2.45
CA GLN A 318 13.78 3.62 1.40
C GLN A 318 12.42 3.00 1.07
N ILE A 319 12.26 1.67 1.17
CA ILE A 319 11.01 1.01 0.77
C ILE A 319 9.98 1.02 1.90
N PHE A 320 10.39 0.82 3.15
CA PHE A 320 9.44 0.48 4.23
C PHE A 320 9.35 1.50 5.35
N THR A 321 10.26 2.49 5.41
CA THR A 321 10.37 3.35 6.59
C THR A 321 10.00 4.81 6.32
N ARG A 322 9.68 5.51 7.41
CA ARG A 322 9.42 6.97 7.41
C ARG A 322 10.58 7.83 6.92
N LYS A 323 11.79 7.27 6.72
CA LYS A 323 12.87 8.00 6.05
C LYS A 323 12.52 8.37 4.61
N ASN A 324 11.62 7.61 3.98
CA ASN A 324 11.17 7.85 2.63
C ASN A 324 9.63 7.78 2.46
N LEU A 325 8.91 7.25 3.45
CA LEU A 325 7.45 7.18 3.45
C LEU A 325 6.82 8.36 4.16
N LYS A 326 5.80 8.94 3.52
CA LYS A 326 5.03 10.06 4.03
C LYS A 326 3.54 9.76 3.99
N LEU A 327 2.84 9.94 5.11
CA LEU A 327 1.39 9.76 5.14
C LEU A 327 0.73 10.99 4.52
N VAL A 328 -0.03 10.80 3.45
CA VAL A 328 -0.65 11.89 2.69
C VAL A 328 -2.13 11.64 2.43
N HIS A 329 -2.91 12.72 2.50
CA HIS A 329 -4.28 12.73 2.01
C HIS A 329 -4.30 12.49 0.49
N ILE A 330 -5.39 11.95 -0.05
CA ILE A 330 -5.50 11.63 -1.49
C ILE A 330 -5.28 12.85 -2.39
N VAL A 331 -5.64 14.05 -1.93
CA VAL A 331 -5.40 15.33 -2.63
C VAL A 331 -3.89 15.65 -2.70
N CYS A 332 -3.13 15.30 -1.67
CA CYS A 332 -1.69 15.53 -1.59
C CYS A 332 -0.85 14.38 -2.17
N HIS A 333 -1.50 13.32 -2.66
CA HIS A 333 -0.82 12.22 -3.33
C HIS A 333 -0.61 12.59 -4.81
N HIS A 334 0.57 13.15 -5.10
CA HIS A 334 0.94 13.56 -6.45
C HIS A 334 1.36 12.32 -7.27
N LYS A 335 0.66 12.06 -8.38
CA LYS A 335 0.94 10.89 -9.25
C LYS A 335 1.97 11.16 -10.35
N GLY A 336 2.43 12.40 -10.50
CA GLY A 336 3.51 12.74 -11.44
C GLY A 336 4.88 12.26 -10.94
N ARG A 337 5.91 12.41 -11.76
CA ARG A 337 7.28 12.00 -11.42
C ARG A 337 7.82 12.84 -10.25
N HIS A 338 8.55 12.19 -9.34
CA HIS A 338 9.31 12.87 -8.29
C HIS A 338 10.74 13.04 -8.77
N ASP A 339 11.39 14.15 -8.40
CA ASP A 339 12.76 14.44 -8.83
C ASP A 339 13.82 13.75 -7.94
N ALA A 340 13.40 13.04 -6.90
CA ALA A 340 14.29 12.31 -6.00
C ALA A 340 14.67 10.92 -6.56
N ASP A 341 15.96 10.57 -6.50
CA ASP A 341 16.48 9.29 -6.99
C ASP A 341 17.08 8.43 -5.86
N SER A 342 17.17 7.12 -6.12
CA SER A 342 17.84 6.15 -5.28
C SER A 342 19.27 5.93 -5.77
N GLY A 343 20.18 5.56 -4.86
CA GLY A 343 21.55 5.18 -5.22
C GLY A 343 21.69 3.68 -5.49
N VAL A 344 22.81 3.30 -6.10
CA VAL A 344 23.24 1.91 -6.24
C VAL A 344 24.05 1.53 -5.00
N TYR A 345 23.45 0.77 -4.09
CA TYR A 345 24.08 0.44 -2.80
C TYR A 345 24.77 -0.93 -2.80
N THR A 346 26.06 -0.93 -3.11
CA THR A 346 26.92 -2.11 -3.06
C THR A 346 28.13 -1.90 -2.15
N VAL A 347 28.55 -2.94 -1.46
CA VAL A 347 29.64 -2.90 -0.47
C VAL A 347 30.66 -4.00 -0.74
N CYS A 348 31.96 -3.70 -0.62
CA CYS A 348 33.00 -4.71 -0.75
C CYS A 348 33.05 -5.62 0.49
N LYS A 349 33.64 -6.82 0.36
CA LYS A 349 33.75 -7.78 1.47
C LYS A 349 34.42 -7.21 2.73
N LYS A 350 35.42 -6.31 2.57
CA LYS A 350 36.11 -5.68 3.70
C LYS A 350 35.17 -4.76 4.48
N CYS A 351 34.48 -3.87 3.77
CA CYS A 351 33.56 -2.89 4.38
C CYS A 351 32.28 -3.54 4.93
N SER A 352 31.83 -4.66 4.35
CA SER A 352 30.70 -5.42 4.87
C SER A 352 31.00 -6.06 6.23
N ARG A 353 32.25 -6.49 6.48
CA ARG A 353 32.66 -7.10 7.75
C ARG A 353 32.88 -6.06 8.86
N SER A 354 33.30 -4.85 8.51
CA SER A 354 33.51 -3.76 9.48
C SER A 354 32.21 -3.12 10.00
N GLN A 355 31.05 -3.47 9.43
CA GLN A 355 29.75 -3.07 9.96
C GLN A 355 29.29 -3.92 11.16
N SER A 356 30.00 -5.03 11.45
CA SER A 356 29.82 -5.82 12.67
C SER A 356 30.74 -5.25 13.75
N ILE A 357 30.22 -4.44 14.66
CA ILE A 357 30.95 -4.14 15.89
C ILE A 357 30.94 -5.42 16.73
N GLU A 358 32.06 -6.13 16.78
CA GLU A 358 32.28 -7.13 17.83
C GLU A 358 32.42 -6.38 19.15
N TYR A 359 31.36 -6.42 19.96
CA TYR A 359 31.45 -6.07 21.37
C TYR A 359 32.16 -7.23 22.07
N ASN A 360 33.48 -7.13 22.22
CA ASN A 360 34.23 -7.95 23.16
C ASN A 360 34.25 -7.24 24.51
N SER A 361 33.25 -7.49 25.35
CA SER A 361 33.40 -7.47 26.81
C SER A 361 32.32 -8.30 27.50
#